data_AF-A0A232EZW9-F1
#
_entry.id   AF-A0A232EZW9-F1
#
_cell.length_a   1.000
_cell.length_b   1.000
_cell.length_c   1.000
_cell.angle_alpha   90.00
_cell.angle_beta   90.00
_cell.angle_gamma   90.00
#
_symmetry.space_group_name_H-M   'P 1'
#
loop_
_entity.id
_entity.type
_entity.pdbx_description
1 polymer ?
#
loop_
_entity_poly.entity_id
_entity_poly.type
_entity_poly.pdbx_seq_one_letter_code
_entity_poly.pdbx_strand_id
1 'polypeptide(L)'
;MDFFKQAQQCCTKSLLARENKLAVAIYGLITTIVLSGLLDTFSEEKVEANLKLKDQIFMAGHLMFGASLAVGLVDLSCDIAVGIVGSGTVLLDAANANPSLFVKILIVEIFGSAIGLFGLIVGIYMMRR
;
A
#
# COMPACT_ATOMS: atom_id res chain seq x y z
N MET A 1 8.81 -38.67 -8.56
CA MET A 1 8.63 -37.98 -7.25
C MET A 1 9.19 -36.56 -7.27
N ASP A 2 10.13 -36.24 -8.16
CA ASP A 2 10.75 -34.90 -8.23
C ASP A 2 9.80 -33.80 -8.73
N PHE A 3 8.89 -34.10 -9.66
CA PHE A 3 7.86 -33.17 -10.14
C PHE A 3 6.92 -32.66 -9.02
N PHE A 4 6.59 -33.52 -8.05
CA PHE A 4 5.72 -33.14 -6.93
C PHE A 4 6.47 -32.29 -5.89
N LYS A 5 7.78 -32.55 -5.71
CA LYS A 5 8.68 -31.72 -4.89
C LYS A 5 8.86 -30.32 -5.49
N GLN A 6 9.01 -30.24 -6.82
CA GLN A 6 9.13 -28.98 -7.55
C GLN A 6 7.83 -28.17 -7.50
N ALA A 7 6.66 -28.82 -7.65
CA ALA A 7 5.37 -28.18 -7.48
C ALA A 7 5.17 -27.61 -6.05
N GLN A 8 5.63 -28.32 -5.02
CA GLN A 8 5.52 -27.88 -3.63
C GLN A 8 6.45 -26.70 -3.29
N GLN A 9 7.65 -26.64 -3.90
CA GLN A 9 8.56 -25.48 -3.80
C GLN A 9 8.04 -24.26 -4.57
N CYS A 10 7.38 -24.45 -5.72
CA CYS A 10 6.75 -23.38 -6.48
C CYS A 10 5.62 -22.73 -5.68
N CYS A 11 4.82 -23.56 -4.98
CA CYS A 11 3.71 -23.11 -4.13
C CYS A 11 4.19 -22.29 -2.91
N THR A 12 5.33 -22.67 -2.29
CA THR A 12 5.87 -21.92 -1.13
C THR A 12 6.51 -20.59 -1.53
N LYS A 13 7.21 -20.56 -2.67
CA LYS A 13 7.86 -19.35 -3.20
C LYS A 13 6.84 -18.31 -3.68
N SER A 14 5.79 -18.77 -4.36
CA SER A 14 4.67 -17.91 -4.80
C SER A 14 3.79 -17.45 -3.63
N LEU A 15 3.74 -18.19 -2.53
CA LEU A 15 3.07 -17.79 -1.29
C LEU A 15 3.70 -16.54 -0.69
N LEU A 16 5.04 -16.47 -0.57
CA LEU A 16 5.75 -15.32 0.00
C LEU A 16 5.48 -14.01 -0.76
N ALA A 17 5.43 -14.07 -2.08
CA ALA A 17 5.06 -12.94 -2.93
C ALA A 17 3.58 -12.52 -2.77
N ARG A 18 2.70 -13.48 -2.45
CA ARG A 18 1.28 -13.20 -2.14
C ARG A 18 1.14 -12.50 -0.79
N GLU A 19 1.87 -12.92 0.24
CA GLU A 19 1.81 -12.33 1.58
C GLU A 19 2.25 -10.85 1.59
N ASN A 20 3.29 -10.49 0.82
CA ASN A 20 3.78 -9.11 0.73
C ASN A 20 2.75 -8.14 0.12
N LYS A 21 2.03 -8.56 -0.93
CA LYS A 21 0.92 -7.77 -1.51
C LYS A 21 -0.25 -7.63 -0.55
N LEU A 22 -0.53 -8.67 0.24
CA LEU A 22 -1.60 -8.67 1.23
C LEU A 22 -1.30 -7.69 2.38
N ALA A 23 -0.03 -7.58 2.78
CA ALA A 23 0.41 -6.62 3.78
C ALA A 23 0.18 -5.17 3.32
N VAL A 24 0.55 -4.81 2.09
CA VAL A 24 0.35 -3.46 1.53
C VAL A 24 -1.14 -3.09 1.45
N ALA A 25 -1.98 -4.00 0.98
CA ALA A 25 -3.43 -3.80 0.94
C ALA A 25 -4.03 -3.57 2.34
N ILE A 26 -3.55 -4.28 3.36
CA ILE A 26 -3.99 -4.09 4.76
C ILE A 26 -3.56 -2.71 5.28
N TYR A 27 -2.35 -2.24 4.94
CA TYR A 27 -1.90 -0.91 5.36
C TYR A 27 -2.80 0.21 4.83
N GLY A 28 -3.16 0.16 3.54
CA GLY A 28 -4.10 1.12 2.93
C GLY A 28 -5.48 1.12 3.59
N LEU A 29 -6.00 -0.07 3.92
CA LEU A 29 -7.26 -0.23 4.65
C LEU A 29 -7.18 0.39 6.07
N ILE A 30 -6.10 0.11 6.81
CA ILE A 30 -5.89 0.66 8.15
C ILE A 30 -5.85 2.18 8.11
N THR A 31 -5.16 2.80 7.15
CA THR A 31 -5.15 4.26 7.01
C THR A 31 -6.53 4.85 6.78
N THR A 32 -7.38 4.17 6.00
CA THR A 32 -8.75 4.62 5.74
C THR A 32 -9.61 4.56 7.01
N ILE A 33 -9.43 3.51 7.81
CA ILE A 33 -10.11 3.35 9.11
C ILE A 33 -9.64 4.43 10.10
N VAL A 34 -8.33 4.67 10.19
CA VAL A 34 -7.76 5.70 11.07
C VAL A 34 -8.25 7.09 10.67
N LEU A 35 -8.34 7.38 9.37
CA LEU A 35 -8.87 8.65 8.87
C LEU A 35 -10.34 8.86 9.24
N SER A 36 -11.14 7.80 9.18
CA SER A 36 -12.54 7.86 9.59
C SER A 36 -12.68 8.17 11.08
N GLY A 37 -11.71 7.74 11.91
CA GLY A 37 -11.61 8.08 13.32
C GLY A 37 -11.17 9.52 13.62
N LEU A 38 -10.68 10.27 12.63
CA LEU A 38 -10.29 11.68 12.77
C LEU A 38 -11.43 12.65 12.40
N LEU A 39 -12.58 12.14 11.92
CA LEU A 39 -13.74 12.96 11.58
C LEU A 39 -14.50 13.34 12.86
N ASP A 40 -14.51 14.63 13.18
CA ASP A 40 -15.31 15.19 14.27
C ASP A 40 -16.58 15.84 13.72
N THR A 41 -17.65 15.84 14.52
CA THR A 41 -18.93 16.45 14.13
C THR A 41 -18.94 17.92 14.52
N PHE A 42 -18.89 18.80 13.51
CA PHE A 42 -18.94 20.25 13.74
C PHE A 42 -20.38 20.73 13.89
N SER A 43 -20.62 21.56 14.90
CA SER A 43 -21.90 22.25 15.08
C SER A 43 -21.98 23.44 14.11
N GLU A 44 -22.93 23.37 13.17
CA GLU A 44 -23.21 24.38 12.12
C GLU A 44 -23.26 25.81 12.69
N GLU A 45 -23.81 25.99 13.90
CA GLU A 45 -24.01 27.28 14.56
C GLU A 45 -22.69 28.00 14.90
N LYS A 46 -21.61 27.27 15.18
CA LYS A 46 -20.27 27.84 15.46
C LYS A 46 -19.47 28.14 14.20
N VAL A 47 -19.78 27.44 13.10
CA VAL A 47 -19.09 27.58 11.81
C VAL A 47 -19.56 28.84 11.08
N GLU A 48 -20.84 29.17 11.18
CA GLU A 48 -21.41 30.36 10.54
C GLU A 48 -21.00 31.66 11.25
N ALA A 49 -20.81 31.61 12.58
CA ALA A 49 -20.39 32.75 13.39
C ALA A 49 -18.93 33.19 13.18
N ASN A 50 -18.08 32.33 12.59
CA ASN A 50 -16.65 32.59 12.41
C ASN A 50 -16.18 32.26 10.99
N LEU A 51 -16.08 33.29 10.13
CA LEU A 51 -15.54 33.18 8.76
C LEU A 51 -14.16 32.50 8.69
N LYS A 52 -13.30 32.69 9.70
CA LYS A 52 -11.98 32.03 9.78
C LYS A 52 -12.07 30.52 10.04
N LEU A 53 -13.05 30.06 10.81
CA LEU A 53 -13.26 28.63 11.07
C LEU A 53 -13.78 27.93 9.82
N LYS A 54 -14.69 28.58 9.09
CA LYS A 54 -15.24 28.04 7.83
C LYS A 54 -14.15 27.79 6.78
N ASP A 55 -13.22 28.73 6.62
CA ASP A 55 -12.10 28.60 5.68
C ASP A 55 -11.14 27.47 6.09
N GLN A 56 -10.84 27.34 7.39
CA GLN A 56 -10.01 26.25 7.91
C GLN A 56 -10.64 24.87 7.72
N ILE A 57 -11.95 24.73 7.92
CA ILE A 57 -12.67 23.45 7.72
C ILE A 57 -12.67 23.06 6.23
N PHE A 58 -12.91 24.01 5.33
CA PHE A 58 -12.85 23.75 3.89
C PHE A 58 -11.43 23.35 3.44
N MET A 59 -10.41 24.06 3.95
CA MET A 59 -9.02 23.72 3.65
C MET A 59 -8.63 22.35 4.20
N ALA A 60 -9.04 22.02 5.43
CA ALA A 60 -8.80 20.72 6.05
C ALA A 60 -9.48 19.58 5.28
N GLY A 61 -10.73 19.76 4.83
CA GLY A 61 -11.44 18.78 4.01
C GLY A 61 -10.73 18.50 2.67
N HIS A 62 -10.29 19.55 1.98
CA HIS A 62 -9.50 19.38 0.74
C HIS A 62 -8.14 18.73 0.99
N LEU A 63 -7.49 19.05 2.13
CA LEU A 63 -6.20 18.46 2.50
C LEU A 63 -6.34 16.96 2.84
N MET A 64 -7.38 16.57 3.61
CA MET A 64 -7.65 15.18 3.95
C MET A 64 -7.98 14.34 2.71
N PHE A 65 -8.84 14.85 1.83
CA PHE A 65 -9.18 14.17 0.59
C PHE A 65 -7.96 14.03 -0.33
N GLY A 66 -7.21 15.11 -0.52
CA GLY A 66 -6.01 15.11 -1.37
C GLY A 66 -4.91 14.19 -0.84
N ALA A 67 -4.65 14.20 0.47
CA ALA A 67 -3.65 13.34 1.09
C ALA A 67 -4.02 11.85 0.94
N SER A 68 -5.29 11.50 1.18
CA SER A 68 -5.75 10.10 1.09
C SER A 68 -5.73 9.57 -0.33
N LEU A 69 -6.15 10.39 -1.29
CA LEU A 69 -6.13 10.04 -2.71
C LEU A 69 -4.69 9.86 -3.22
N ALA A 70 -3.76 10.71 -2.79
CA ALA A 70 -2.34 10.59 -3.14
C ALA A 70 -1.71 9.32 -2.56
N VAL A 71 -1.94 9.00 -1.28
CA VAL A 71 -1.44 7.76 -0.65
C VAL A 71 -1.98 6.53 -1.37
N GLY A 72 -3.29 6.47 -1.61
CA GLY A 72 -3.92 5.35 -2.31
C GLY A 72 -3.39 5.14 -3.73
N LEU A 73 -3.08 6.23 -4.46
CA LEU A 73 -2.49 6.13 -5.79
C LEU A 73 -1.05 5.58 -5.78
N VAL A 74 -0.27 5.96 -4.77
CA VAL A 74 1.12 5.48 -4.59
C VAL A 74 1.12 3.99 -4.26
N ASP A 75 0.27 3.55 -3.33
CA ASP A 75 0.16 2.14 -2.95
C ASP A 75 -0.31 1.27 -4.13
N LEU A 76 -1.32 1.75 -4.88
CA LEU A 76 -1.80 1.04 -6.08
C LEU A 76 -0.71 0.93 -7.15
N SER A 77 0.06 1.99 -7.38
CA SER A 77 1.15 1.98 -8.37
C SER A 77 2.29 1.03 -7.97
N CYS A 78 2.64 1.02 -6.67
CA CYS A 78 3.61 0.09 -6.10
C CYS A 78 3.15 -1.37 -6.25
N ASP A 79 1.89 -1.66 -5.91
CA ASP A 79 1.33 -3.00 -5.99
C ASP A 79 1.23 -3.53 -7.41
N ILE A 80 0.96 -2.68 -8.40
CA ILE A 80 1.01 -3.08 -9.82
C ILE A 80 2.44 -3.44 -10.22
N ALA A 81 3.43 -2.64 -9.83
CA ALA A 81 4.84 -2.89 -10.15
C ALA A 81 5.34 -4.19 -9.52
N VAL A 82 5.10 -4.38 -8.22
CA VAL A 82 5.37 -5.62 -7.47
C VAL A 82 4.54 -6.80 -8.00
N GLY A 83 3.32 -6.51 -8.46
CA GLY A 83 2.42 -7.36 -9.24
C GLY A 83 3.13 -8.08 -10.37
N ILE A 84 3.64 -7.28 -11.30
CA ILE A 84 4.31 -7.71 -12.53
C ILE A 84 5.62 -8.46 -12.22
N VAL A 85 6.41 -7.95 -11.27
CA VAL A 85 7.67 -8.59 -10.85
C VAL A 85 7.40 -9.97 -10.24
N GLY A 86 6.36 -10.10 -9.42
CA GLY A 86 5.93 -11.36 -8.82
C GLY A 86 5.49 -12.39 -9.88
N SER A 87 4.79 -11.99 -10.94
CA SER A 87 4.43 -12.89 -12.05
C SER A 87 5.67 -13.42 -12.78
N GLY A 88 6.74 -12.62 -12.88
CA GLY A 88 8.02 -13.04 -13.42
C GLY A 88 8.70 -14.16 -12.60
N THR A 89 8.49 -14.21 -11.29
CA THR A 89 9.08 -15.26 -10.43
C THR A 89 8.49 -16.65 -10.73
N VAL A 90 7.18 -16.72 -11.01
CA VAL A 90 6.48 -17.98 -11.36
C VAL A 90 6.98 -18.52 -12.70
N LEU A 91 7.18 -17.64 -13.67
CA LEU A 91 7.75 -17.99 -14.99
C LEU A 91 9.18 -18.53 -14.88
N LEU A 92 10.01 -17.92 -14.03
CA LEU A 92 11.40 -18.33 -13.84
C LEU A 92 11.53 -19.65 -13.09
N ASP A 93 10.64 -19.92 -12.11
CA ASP A 93 10.59 -21.21 -11.43
C ASP A 93 10.10 -22.32 -12.38
N ALA A 94 9.14 -22.02 -13.28
CA ALA A 94 8.68 -22.94 -14.32
C ALA A 94 9.73 -23.23 -15.41
N ALA A 95 10.61 -22.26 -15.72
CA ALA A 95 11.70 -22.43 -16.67
C ALA A 95 12.90 -23.23 -16.11
N ASN A 96 12.80 -23.81 -14.91
CA ASN A 96 13.90 -24.43 -14.18
C ASN A 96 15.13 -23.51 -14.04
N ALA A 97 14.91 -22.19 -13.94
CA ALA A 97 15.99 -21.25 -13.73
C ALA A 97 16.62 -21.47 -12.35
N ASN A 98 17.95 -21.32 -12.26
CA ASN A 98 18.72 -21.53 -11.03
C ASN A 98 18.05 -20.86 -9.80
N PRO A 99 17.99 -21.54 -8.64
CA PRO A 99 17.35 -21.01 -7.42
C PRO A 99 17.94 -19.68 -6.92
N SER A 100 19.15 -19.32 -7.38
CA SER A 100 19.78 -18.02 -7.10
C SER A 100 19.04 -16.82 -7.71
N LEU A 101 18.32 -16.98 -8.83
CA LEU A 101 17.56 -15.87 -9.43
C LEU A 101 16.31 -15.49 -8.61
N PHE A 102 15.69 -16.45 -7.92
CA PHE A 102 14.50 -16.21 -7.11
C PHE A 102 14.77 -15.22 -5.98
N VAL A 103 15.89 -15.39 -5.27
CA VAL A 103 16.25 -14.52 -4.13
C VAL A 103 16.49 -13.08 -4.59
N LYS A 104 17.08 -12.89 -5.78
CA LYS A 104 17.34 -11.55 -6.33
C LYS A 104 16.04 -10.79 -6.64
N ILE A 105 15.02 -11.49 -7.14
CA ILE A 105 13.73 -10.87 -7.45
C ILE A 105 12.92 -10.59 -6.20
N LEU A 106 12.97 -11.49 -5.21
CA LEU A 106 12.33 -11.28 -3.90
C LEU A 106 12.85 -10.02 -3.20
N ILE A 107 14.16 -9.73 -3.30
CA ILE A 107 14.75 -8.51 -2.71
C ILE A 107 14.16 -7.25 -3.35
N VAL A 108 14.00 -7.23 -4.69
CA VAL A 108 13.37 -6.09 -5.40
C VAL A 108 11.92 -5.91 -4.97
N GLU A 109 11.21 -7.01 -4.72
CA GLU A 109 9.83 -7.00 -4.25
C GLU A 109 9.68 -6.31 -2.87
N ILE A 110 10.58 -6.63 -1.94
CA ILE A 110 10.58 -6.07 -0.58
C ILE A 110 10.91 -4.57 -0.62
N PHE A 111 11.89 -4.16 -1.43
CA PHE A 111 12.21 -2.74 -1.59
C PHE A 111 11.10 -1.94 -2.26
N GLY A 112 10.38 -2.54 -3.21
CA GLY A 112 9.19 -1.94 -3.82
C GLY A 112 8.12 -1.63 -2.76
N SER A 113 7.76 -2.62 -1.94
CA SER A 113 6.78 -2.47 -0.86
C SER A 113 7.17 -1.41 0.18
N ALA A 114 8.47 -1.26 0.47
CA ALA A 114 8.96 -0.22 1.39
C ALA A 114 8.68 1.22 0.89
N ILE A 115 8.63 1.44 -0.43
CA ILE A 115 8.33 2.75 -1.02
C ILE A 115 6.86 3.13 -0.78
N GLY A 116 5.93 2.18 -0.92
CA GLY A 116 4.51 2.38 -0.61
C GLY A 116 4.31 2.79 0.85
N LEU A 117 4.98 2.08 1.77
CA LEU A 117 4.94 2.39 3.20
C LEU A 117 5.46 3.81 3.52
N PHE A 118 6.47 4.29 2.78
CA PHE A 118 6.96 5.66 2.93
C PHE A 118 5.91 6.69 2.48
N GLY A 119 5.19 6.42 1.38
CA GLY A 119 4.08 7.25 0.92
C GLY A 119 2.97 7.39 1.97
N LEU A 120 2.63 6.29 2.63
CA LEU A 120 1.64 6.24 3.70
C LEU A 120 2.04 7.10 4.92
N ILE A 121 3.30 7.03 5.36
CA ILE A 121 3.80 7.86 6.47
C ILE A 121 3.69 9.35 6.13
N VAL A 122 4.06 9.75 4.90
CA VAL A 122 3.99 11.14 4.46
C VAL A 122 2.54 11.64 4.38
N GLY A 123 1.60 10.80 3.93
CA GLY A 123 0.19 11.17 3.90
C GLY A 123 -0.40 11.38 5.30
N ILE A 124 -0.09 10.50 6.26
CA ILE A 124 -0.50 10.69 7.66
C ILE A 124 0.13 11.96 8.25
N TYR A 125 1.38 12.24 7.91
CA TYR A 125 2.06 13.46 8.35
C TYR A 125 1.40 14.74 7.83
N MET A 126 0.94 14.76 6.56
CA MET A 126 0.20 15.88 6.00
C MET A 126 -1.13 16.15 6.72
N MET A 127 -1.84 15.11 7.16
CA MET A 127 -3.14 15.24 7.82
C MET A 127 -3.04 15.58 9.31
N ARG A 128 -1.87 15.40 9.93
CA ARG A 128 -1.64 15.66 11.36
C ARG A 128 -1.44 17.14 11.69
N ARG A 129 -1.31 18.02 10.69
CA ARG A 129 -0.97 19.43 10.87
C ARG A 129 -2.20 20.32 10.86
#